data_AF-A0A3D5YIT8-F1
#
_entry.id   AF-A0A3D5YIT8-F1
#
_cell.length_a   1.000
_cell.length_b   1.000
_cell.length_c   1.000
_cell.angle_alpha   90.00
_cell.angle_beta   90.00
_cell.angle_gamma   90.00
#
_symmetry.space_group_name_H-M   'P 1'
#
loop_
_entity.id
_entity.type
_entity.pdbx_description
1 polymer ?
#
loop_
_entity_poly.entity_id
_entity_poly.type
_entity_poly.pdbx_seq_one_letter_code
_entity_poly.pdbx_strand_id
1 'polypeptide(L)'
;HQFGHWAGQLGDGRAINLGEITNNSGEHHLLQLKGAGPTPYSRSADGLAVLRSSVREFICSEAMFHLGVPTTRALSIVLSGEEVIRDMFYDGNPKPEQGAIVCRSAPSFLRFGSY
;
A
#
# COMPACT_ATOMS: atom_id res chain seq x y z
N HIS A 1 -11.03 11.69 8.51
CA HIS A 1 -10.91 13.06 7.98
C HIS A 1 -9.83 13.11 6.90
N GLN A 2 -10.08 13.78 5.77
CA GLN A 2 -9.08 14.08 4.74
C GLN A 2 -9.11 15.59 4.48
N PHE A 3 -7.94 16.24 4.53
CA PHE A 3 -7.81 17.70 4.33
C PHE A 3 -8.77 18.53 5.21
N GLY A 4 -8.90 18.16 6.50
CA GLY A 4 -9.78 18.86 7.44
C GLY A 4 -11.27 18.50 7.38
N HIS A 5 -11.70 17.72 6.38
CA HIS A 5 -13.12 17.36 6.21
C HIS A 5 -13.38 15.88 6.54
N TRP A 6 -14.58 15.58 7.03
CA TRP A 6 -15.03 14.20 7.17
C TRP A 6 -15.19 13.57 5.78
N ALA A 7 -14.50 12.44 5.55
CA ALA A 7 -14.42 11.81 4.23
C ALA A 7 -15.38 10.62 4.06
N GLY A 8 -16.28 10.41 5.04
CA GLY A 8 -17.10 9.20 5.10
C GLY A 8 -16.28 7.96 5.40
N GLN A 9 -16.85 6.80 5.07
CA GLN A 9 -16.16 5.51 5.21
C GLN A 9 -15.00 5.42 4.22
N LEU A 10 -13.80 5.20 4.77
CA LEU A 10 -12.63 4.73 4.04
C LEU A 10 -12.41 3.24 4.35
N GLY A 11 -11.21 2.74 4.08
CA GLY A 11 -10.81 1.38 4.41
C GLY A 11 -9.56 1.00 3.62
N ASP A 12 -9.28 -0.29 3.58
CA ASP A 12 -8.20 -0.85 2.77
C ASP A 12 -8.65 -0.95 1.29
N GLY A 13 -8.85 0.20 0.64
CA GLY A 13 -9.38 0.30 -0.73
C GLY A 13 -8.45 -0.18 -1.84
N ARG A 14 -7.21 -0.56 -1.52
CA ARG A 14 -6.26 -1.23 -2.41
C ARG A 14 -5.24 -2.07 -1.65
N ALA A 15 -5.66 -2.55 -0.49
CA ALA A 15 -4.81 -3.26 0.45
C ALA A 15 -5.55 -4.50 0.95
N ILE A 16 -4.84 -5.60 1.11
CA ILE A 16 -5.40 -6.86 1.60
C ILE A 16 -4.46 -7.36 2.71
N ASN A 17 -5.00 -7.51 3.92
CA ASN A 17 -4.28 -8.13 5.02
C ASN A 17 -4.28 -9.65 4.80
N LEU A 18 -3.10 -10.24 4.64
CA LEU A 18 -2.97 -11.69 4.47
C LEU A 18 -3.11 -12.43 5.80
N GLY A 19 -2.60 -11.82 6.86
CA GLY A 19 -2.57 -12.40 8.18
C GLY A 19 -1.40 -11.87 8.99
N GLU A 20 -1.16 -12.54 10.10
CA GLU A 20 -0.09 -12.25 11.04
C GLU A 20 0.90 -13.40 11.06
N ILE A 21 2.18 -13.06 11.17
CA ILE A 21 3.29 -14.01 11.31
C ILE A 21 4.06 -13.67 12.58
N THR A 22 4.64 -14.70 13.19
CA THR A 22 5.59 -14.56 14.29
C THR A 22 6.98 -14.90 13.77
N ASN A 23 7.94 -14.01 13.97
CA ASN A 23 9.32 -14.26 13.57
C ASN A 23 10.06 -15.12 14.63
N ASN A 24 11.31 -15.50 14.33
CA ASN A 24 12.13 -16.32 15.23
C ASN A 24 12.45 -15.64 16.57
N SER A 25 12.29 -14.31 16.66
CA SER A 25 12.46 -13.52 17.88
C SER A 25 11.17 -13.44 18.71
N GLY A 26 10.08 -14.06 18.27
CA GLY A 26 8.77 -13.98 18.92
C GLY A 26 7.99 -12.70 18.62
N GLU A 27 8.45 -11.87 17.68
CA GLU A 27 7.78 -10.62 17.33
C GLU A 27 6.67 -10.87 16.31
N HIS A 28 5.54 -10.20 16.52
CA HIS A 28 4.35 -10.31 15.71
C HIS A 28 4.32 -9.26 14.61
N HIS A 29 4.08 -9.69 13.38
CA HIS A 29 4.04 -8.84 12.20
C HIS A 29 2.85 -9.18 11.31
N LEU A 30 2.07 -8.17 10.94
CA LEU A 30 1.04 -8.31 9.92
C LEU A 30 1.66 -8.20 8.53
N LEU A 31 1.19 -9.02 7.60
CA LEU A 31 1.51 -8.94 6.18
C LEU A 31 0.34 -8.34 5.42
N GLN A 32 0.60 -7.29 4.64
CA GLN A 32 -0.41 -6.63 3.82
C GLN A 32 0.08 -6.50 2.37
N LEU A 33 -0.71 -6.99 1.42
CA LEU A 33 -0.46 -6.74 -0.01
C LEU A 33 -1.13 -5.43 -0.43
N LYS A 34 -0.36 -4.54 -1.04
CA LYS A 34 -0.85 -3.27 -1.59
C LYS A 34 -0.84 -3.33 -3.12
N GLY A 35 -1.98 -3.04 -3.73
CA GLY A 35 -2.16 -3.11 -5.18
C GLY A 35 -2.61 -4.48 -5.70
N ALA A 36 -3.01 -5.39 -4.82
CA ALA A 36 -3.40 -6.76 -5.18
C ALA A 36 -4.81 -6.88 -5.79
N GLY A 37 -5.56 -5.78 -5.92
CA GLY A 37 -6.90 -5.78 -6.50
C GLY A 37 -7.92 -4.98 -5.68
N PRO A 38 -9.15 -4.91 -6.19
CA PRO A 38 -10.24 -4.20 -5.53
C PRO A 38 -10.70 -4.92 -4.26
N THR A 39 -11.24 -4.15 -3.33
CA THR A 39 -11.89 -4.59 -2.09
C THR A 39 -13.25 -3.89 -1.96
N PRO A 40 -14.12 -4.30 -1.02
CA PRO A 40 -15.35 -3.55 -0.74
C PRO A 40 -15.13 -2.07 -0.39
N TYR A 41 -13.90 -1.68 -0.06
CA TYR A 41 -13.51 -0.31 0.30
C TYR A 41 -12.86 0.46 -0.85
N SER A 42 -12.76 -0.10 -2.07
CA SER A 42 -12.13 0.55 -3.23
C SER A 42 -12.90 1.76 -3.75
N ARG A 43 -14.17 1.93 -3.37
CA ARG A 43 -15.07 2.98 -3.87
C ARG A 43 -15.13 2.92 -5.40
N SER A 44 -14.76 4.00 -6.09
CA SER A 44 -14.73 4.08 -7.55
C SER A 44 -13.36 3.76 -8.16
N ALA A 45 -12.37 3.36 -7.36
CA ALA A 45 -11.02 3.05 -7.84
C ALA A 45 -10.84 1.55 -8.15
N ASP A 46 -9.77 1.22 -8.88
CA ASP A 46 -9.47 -0.14 -9.36
C ASP A 46 -8.82 -1.07 -8.33
N GLY A 47 -8.33 -0.54 -7.21
CA GLY A 47 -7.61 -1.33 -6.21
C GLY A 47 -6.17 -1.71 -6.59
N LEU A 48 -5.64 -1.20 -7.69
CA LEU A 48 -4.33 -1.57 -8.23
C LEU A 48 -3.24 -0.53 -7.88
N ALA A 49 -1.98 -0.96 -7.91
CA ALA A 49 -0.82 -0.09 -7.78
C ALA A 49 0.10 -0.24 -9.01
N VAL A 50 0.87 0.81 -9.27
CA VAL A 50 1.83 0.85 -10.39
C VAL A 50 3.25 0.73 -9.88
N LEU A 51 4.13 0.13 -10.68
CA LEU A 51 5.53 -0.15 -10.36
C LEU A 51 6.24 1.08 -9.80
N ARG A 52 6.10 2.24 -10.43
CA ARG A 52 6.71 3.50 -9.98
C ARG A 52 6.34 3.88 -8.54
N SER A 53 5.06 3.78 -8.18
CA SER A 53 4.59 4.08 -6.82
C SER A 53 5.06 3.03 -5.81
N SER A 54 5.07 1.77 -6.23
CA SER A 54 5.49 0.61 -5.44
C SER A 54 6.98 0.65 -5.12
N VAL A 55 7.83 0.97 -6.10
CA VAL A 55 9.29 1.12 -5.93
C VAL A 55 9.61 2.26 -4.97
N ARG A 56 8.94 3.42 -5.11
CA ARG A 56 9.13 4.56 -4.20
C ARG A 56 8.79 4.19 -2.76
N GLU A 57 7.67 3.50 -2.55
CA GLU A 57 7.27 3.04 -1.22
C GLU A 57 8.27 2.06 -0.63
N PHE A 58 8.72 1.07 -1.40
CA PHE A 58 9.75 0.12 -0.96
C PHE A 58 11.03 0.83 -0.51
N ILE A 59 11.59 1.70 -1.37
CA ILE A 59 12.84 2.40 -1.08
C ILE A 59 12.68 3.33 0.13
N CYS A 60 11.60 4.12 0.19
CA CYS A 60 11.36 5.03 1.31
C CYS A 60 11.17 4.27 2.63
N SER A 61 10.39 3.19 2.64
CA SER A 61 10.18 2.36 3.82
C SER A 61 11.50 1.81 4.37
N GLU A 62 12.31 1.21 3.53
CA GLU A 62 13.56 0.60 3.97
C GLU A 62 14.63 1.65 4.30
N ALA A 63 14.69 2.76 3.57
CA ALA A 63 15.59 3.87 3.90
C ALA A 63 15.27 4.45 5.28
N MET A 64 13.99 4.71 5.58
CA MET A 64 13.56 5.24 6.88
C MET A 64 13.92 4.29 8.03
N PHE A 65 13.75 2.98 7.84
CA PHE A 65 14.15 1.97 8.82
C PHE A 65 15.65 2.03 9.11
N HIS A 66 16.50 2.08 8.08
CA HIS A 66 17.95 2.15 8.25
C HIS A 66 18.45 3.50 8.77
N LEU A 67 17.65 4.57 8.64
CA LEU A 67 17.88 5.85 9.29
C LEU A 67 17.44 5.86 10.78
N GLY A 68 16.89 4.76 11.30
CA GLY A 68 16.41 4.66 12.67
C GLY A 68 15.06 5.36 12.92
N VAL A 69 14.31 5.69 11.85
CA VAL A 69 13.00 6.30 11.96
C VAL A 69 11.91 5.22 11.92
N PRO A 70 10.98 5.16 12.91
CA PRO A 70 9.88 4.21 12.90
C PRO A 70 9.04 4.30 11.62
N THR A 71 8.86 3.17 10.95
CA THR A 71 8.19 3.07 9.65
C THR A 71 7.64 1.67 9.42
N THR A 72 6.70 1.52 8.49
CA THR A 72 6.33 0.20 7.98
C THR A 72 7.44 -0.34 7.09
N ARG A 73 7.67 -1.65 7.11
CA ARG A 73 8.66 -2.35 6.29
C ARG A 73 8.07 -2.78 4.95
N ALA A 74 8.91 -2.90 3.94
CA ALA A 74 8.55 -3.43 2.63
C ALA A 74 9.31 -4.74 2.37
N LEU A 75 8.58 -5.86 2.34
CA LEU A 75 9.15 -7.20 2.24
C LEU A 75 9.48 -7.59 0.79
N SER A 76 8.61 -7.23 -0.15
CA SER A 76 8.81 -7.57 -1.56
C SER A 76 8.03 -6.65 -2.50
N ILE A 77 8.46 -6.62 -3.76
CA ILE A 77 7.76 -6.01 -4.88
C ILE A 77 7.71 -7.02 -6.04
N VAL A 78 6.55 -7.17 -6.65
CA VAL A 78 6.36 -8.02 -7.84
C VAL A 78 5.59 -7.26 -8.90
N LEU A 79 5.89 -7.51 -10.17
CA LEU A 79 5.02 -7.09 -11.28
C LEU A 79 3.73 -7.88 -11.22
N SER A 80 2.58 -7.23 -11.44
CA SER A 80 1.30 -7.93 -11.52
C SER A 80 1.09 -8.63 -12.87
N GLY A 81 1.86 -8.25 -13.90
CA GLY A 81 1.65 -8.68 -15.29
C GLY A 81 0.61 -7.85 -16.04
N GLU A 82 -0.14 -7.00 -15.33
CA GLU A 82 -1.22 -6.17 -15.89
C GLU A 82 -0.74 -4.73 -16.15
N GLU A 83 -1.34 -4.07 -17.14
CA GLU A 83 -1.23 -2.61 -17.30
C GLU A 83 -2.30 -1.90 -16.48
N VAL A 84 -1.91 -0.79 -15.86
CA VAL A 84 -2.78 -0.01 -14.99
C VAL A 84 -2.79 1.43 -15.48
N ILE A 85 -3.97 1.93 -15.83
CA ILE A 85 -4.15 3.27 -16.35
C ILE A 85 -3.97 4.30 -15.24
N ARG A 86 -3.02 5.22 -15.40
CA ARG A 86 -2.79 6.33 -14.46
C ARG A 86 -2.50 7.61 -15.22
N ASP A 87 -2.99 8.70 -14.65
CA ASP A 87 -2.52 10.03 -14.98
C ASP A 87 -1.45 10.42 -13.95
N MET A 88 -0.18 10.30 -14.36
CA MET A 88 0.95 10.53 -13.46
C MET A 88 1.09 11.99 -13.03
N PHE A 89 0.71 12.92 -13.90
CA PHE A 89 0.89 14.35 -13.71
C PHE A 89 -0.41 15.08 -13.36
N TYR A 90 -1.55 14.36 -13.33
CA TYR A 90 -2.87 14.92 -13.12
C TYR A 90 -3.22 16.01 -14.17
N ASP A 91 -2.76 15.81 -15.41
CA ASP A 91 -2.90 16.74 -16.52
C ASP A 91 -4.02 16.37 -17.52
N GLY A 92 -4.76 15.30 -17.25
CA GLY A 92 -5.84 14.78 -18.08
C GLY A 92 -5.39 13.78 -19.15
N ASN A 93 -4.11 13.40 -19.21
CA ASN A 93 -3.58 12.47 -20.22
C ASN A 93 -3.16 11.13 -19.58
N PRO A 94 -4.12 10.27 -19.21
CA PRO A 94 -3.81 8.99 -18.60
C PRO A 94 -3.08 8.06 -19.58
N LYS A 95 -2.14 7.28 -19.06
CA LYS A 95 -1.35 6.31 -19.81
C LYS A 95 -1.27 4.98 -19.06
N PRO A 96 -1.09 3.86 -19.77
CA PRO A 96 -0.77 2.59 -19.11
C PRO A 96 0.59 2.70 -18.41
N GLU A 97 0.64 2.24 -17.16
CA GLU A 97 1.85 1.98 -16.40
C GLU A 97 1.88 0.50 -16.01
N GLN A 98 3.07 -0.08 -15.85
CA GLN A 98 3.20 -1.46 -15.35
C GLN A 98 2.60 -1.57 -13.94
N GLY A 99 1.68 -2.51 -13.76
CA GLY A 99 1.12 -2.83 -12.46
C GLY A 99 2.13 -3.54 -11.55
N ALA A 100 2.02 -3.32 -10.25
CA ALA A 100 2.87 -3.95 -9.25
C ALA A 100 2.15 -4.14 -7.91
N ILE A 101 2.60 -5.15 -7.16
CA ILE A 101 2.12 -5.45 -5.81
C ILE A 101 3.30 -5.32 -4.85
N VAL A 102 3.11 -4.61 -3.74
CA VAL A 102 4.09 -4.54 -2.64
C VAL A 102 3.56 -5.31 -1.45
N CYS A 103 4.38 -6.21 -0.91
CA CYS A 103 4.13 -6.80 0.40
C CYS A 103 4.72 -5.89 1.49
N ARG A 104 3.86 -5.37 2.36
CA ARG A 104 4.22 -4.57 3.53
C ARG A 104 4.20 -5.42 4.79
N SER A 105 5.05 -5.07 5.75
CA SER A 105 5.05 -5.64 7.08
C SER A 105 5.07 -4.56 8.17
N ALA A 106 4.29 -4.76 9.23
CA ALA A 106 4.29 -3.89 10.41
C ALA A 106 3.72 -4.63 11.63
N PRO A 107 4.05 -4.20 12.87
CA PRO A 107 3.39 -4.72 14.08
C PRO A 107 1.88 -4.43 14.12
N SER A 108 1.43 -3.38 13.43
CA SER A 108 0.02 -3.02 13.29
C SER A 108 -0.23 -2.18 12.04
N PHE A 109 -1.44 -2.28 11.47
CA PHE A 109 -1.94 -1.35 10.45
C PHE A 109 -3.10 -0.48 10.96
N LEU A 110 -3.32 -0.43 12.27
CA LEU A 110 -4.28 0.48 12.90
C LEU A 110 -3.91 1.94 12.61
N ARG A 111 -4.96 2.77 12.42
CA ARG A 111 -4.84 4.21 12.15
C ARG A 111 -5.84 4.93 13.04
N PHE A 112 -5.67 6.24 13.25
CA PHE A 112 -6.67 7.01 14.01
C PHE A 112 -8.07 6.91 13.40
N GLY A 113 -8.18 6.86 12.06
CA GLY A 113 -9.46 6.67 11.38
C GLY A 113 -10.04 5.26 11.45
N SER A 114 -9.43 4.34 12.18
CA SER A 114 -10.01 3.03 12.50
C SER A 114 -11.07 3.12 13.61
N TYR A 115 -11.13 4.25 14.33
CA TYR A 115 -12.03 4.51 15.46
C TYR A 115 -12.94 5.70 15.17
#